data_AF-A0A6C0EVR9-F1
#
_entry.id   AF-A0A6C0EVR9-F1
#
_cell.length_a   1.000
_cell.length_b   1.000
_cell.length_c   1.000
_cell.angle_alpha   90.00
_cell.angle_beta   90.00
_cell.angle_gamma   90.00
#
_symmetry.space_group_name_H-M   'P 1'
#
loop_
_entity.id
_entity.type
_entity.pdbx_description
1 polymer ?
#
loop_
_entity_poly.entity_id
_entity_poly.type
_entity_poly.pdbx_seq_one_letter_code
_entity_poly.pdbx_strand_id
1 'polypeptide(L)'
;MIINKTIKIKSYKTLHNGDEPFTVEIGKKISVYNNIFENEKYFKGTPVFINKSYKKIFNGKTSFLIDLGNKYMYIGKCVYEFEPEDEDITLYKSPTKNSSVPYPYAKGKKYTYLMIENVYILNELLDFKQDIYLQYYDNKEIGKKYKIKCVKSKSSWKC
;
A
#
# COMPACT_ATOMS: atom_id res chain seq x y z
N MET A 1 31.10 24.83 12.92
CA MET A 1 29.73 24.78 13.50
C MET A 1 28.92 23.75 12.71
N ILE A 2 28.76 22.53 13.24
CA ILE A 2 27.96 21.49 12.59
C ILE A 2 26.50 21.78 12.91
N ILE A 3 25.74 22.24 11.92
CA ILE A 3 24.30 22.45 12.06
C ILE A 3 23.66 21.05 12.01
N ASN A 4 23.32 20.49 13.18
CA ASN A 4 22.52 19.27 13.26
C ASN A 4 21.12 19.57 12.70
N LYS A 5 20.94 19.33 11.41
CA LYS A 5 19.64 19.48 10.75
C LYS A 5 18.72 18.39 11.28
N THR A 6 17.80 18.77 12.16
CA THR A 6 16.77 17.88 12.73
C THR A 6 15.99 17.24 11.58
N ILE A 7 16.10 15.92 11.43
CA ILE A 7 15.35 15.19 10.41
C ILE A 7 13.89 15.18 10.84
N LYS A 8 13.03 15.83 10.06
CA LYS A 8 11.60 15.84 10.31
C LYS A 8 11.02 14.48 9.95
N ILE A 9 10.74 13.67 10.96
CA ILE A 9 10.00 12.41 10.81
C ILE A 9 8.52 12.75 10.58
N LYS A 10 7.91 12.10 9.59
CA LYS A 10 6.46 12.18 9.35
C LYS A 10 5.83 10.84 9.69
N SER A 11 4.86 10.86 10.60
CA SER A 11 4.10 9.68 11.00
C SER A 11 2.74 9.66 10.30
N TYR A 12 2.34 8.47 9.86
CA TYR A 12 1.08 8.21 9.18
C TYR A 12 0.45 6.94 9.72
N LYS A 13 -0.88 6.87 9.67
CA LYS A 13 -1.61 5.64 10.00
C LYS A 13 -2.23 5.03 8.76
N THR A 14 -2.28 3.71 8.71
CA THR A 14 -3.07 3.00 7.70
C THR A 14 -4.54 3.01 8.07
N LEU A 15 -5.41 2.79 7.08
CA LEU A 15 -6.85 2.63 7.30
C LEU A 15 -7.30 1.35 6.60
N HIS A 16 -7.99 0.49 7.33
CA HIS A 16 -8.69 -0.64 6.74
C HIS A 16 -9.94 -0.97 7.54
N ASN A 17 -11.10 -0.80 6.92
CA ASN A 17 -12.41 -1.09 7.53
C ASN A 17 -12.64 -0.37 8.87
N GLY A 18 -12.22 0.89 8.97
CA GLY A 18 -12.35 1.69 10.19
C GLY A 18 -11.23 1.47 11.23
N ASP A 19 -10.40 0.44 11.05
CA ASP A 19 -9.23 0.16 11.90
C ASP A 19 -7.96 0.88 11.38
N GLU A 20 -6.99 1.04 12.27
CA GLU A 20 -5.67 1.63 12.02
C GLU A 20 -4.56 0.60 12.22
N PRO A 21 -4.45 -0.41 11.33
CA PRO A 21 -3.69 -1.62 11.62
C PRO A 21 -2.17 -1.42 11.74
N PHE A 22 -1.65 -0.33 11.16
CA PHE A 22 -0.23 0.01 11.18
C PHE A 22 0.00 1.52 11.26
N THR A 23 1.05 1.91 11.99
CA THR A 23 1.67 3.25 11.89
C THR A 23 2.93 3.15 11.03
N VAL A 24 3.14 4.11 10.14
CA VAL A 24 4.29 4.22 9.25
C VAL A 24 4.98 5.54 9.50
N GLU A 25 6.26 5.49 9.87
CA GLU A 25 7.10 6.67 10.03
C GLU A 25 8.11 6.78 8.91
N ILE A 26 8.21 7.98 8.33
CA ILE A 26 9.07 8.28 7.20
C ILE A 26 10.08 9.34 7.63
N GLY A 27 11.33 8.91 7.78
CA GLY A 27 12.51 9.76 8.05
C GLY A 27 13.66 9.40 7.11
N LYS A 28 14.87 9.21 7.66
CA LYS A 28 16.01 8.62 6.90
C LYS A 28 15.78 7.14 6.53
N LYS A 29 14.94 6.47 7.29
CA LYS A 29 14.47 5.09 7.08
C LYS A 29 12.95 5.10 7.17
N ILE A 30 12.33 4.02 6.72
CA ILE A 30 10.90 3.80 6.92
C ILE A 30 10.75 2.80 8.07
N SER A 31 9.96 3.18 9.08
CA SER A 31 9.63 2.33 10.22
C SER A 31 8.14 1.98 10.18
N VAL A 32 7.80 0.72 10.45
CA VAL A 32 6.41 0.25 10.51
C VAL A 32 6.15 -0.37 11.88
N TYR A 33 5.02 0.00 12.48
CA TYR A 33 4.63 -0.36 13.84
C TYR A 33 3.23 -0.96 13.84
N ASN A 34 3.01 -1.99 14.67
CA ASN A 34 1.70 -2.47 15.11
C ASN A 34 1.86 -3.35 16.35
N ASN A 35 0.76 -3.95 16.83
CA ASN A 35 0.76 -4.86 17.99
C ASN A 35 1.42 -6.25 17.73
N ILE A 36 1.91 -6.53 16.53
CA ILE A 36 2.62 -7.78 16.17
C ILE A 36 4.12 -7.54 16.00
N PHE A 37 4.50 -6.38 15.49
CA PHE A 37 5.85 -5.87 15.54
C PHE A 37 6.08 -5.40 16.97
N GLU A 38 6.27 -6.35 17.90
CA GLU A 38 6.65 -6.07 19.30
C GLU A 38 7.89 -5.15 19.38
N ASN A 39 8.67 -5.08 18.29
CA ASN A 39 9.72 -4.10 18.04
C ASN A 39 9.55 -3.46 16.64
N GLU A 40 10.02 -2.22 16.48
CA GLU A 40 9.99 -1.49 15.20
C GLU A 40 10.61 -2.32 14.07
N LYS A 41 9.90 -2.47 12.94
CA LYS A 41 10.52 -3.05 11.73
C LYS A 41 11.01 -1.93 10.83
N TYR A 42 12.33 -1.88 10.64
CA TYR A 42 12.98 -0.93 9.75
C TYR A 42 13.11 -1.50 8.35
N PHE A 43 12.77 -0.65 7.38
CA PHE A 43 12.97 -0.92 5.97
C PHE A 43 13.90 0.14 5.38
N LYS A 44 14.92 -0.33 4.66
CA LYS A 44 15.68 0.51 3.74
C LYS A 44 14.91 0.52 2.42
N GLY A 45 14.39 1.67 2.04
CA GLY A 45 13.63 1.84 0.81
C GLY A 45 13.25 3.29 0.63
N THR A 46 12.91 3.65 -0.61
CA THR A 46 12.38 4.98 -0.92
C THR A 46 10.86 4.87 -0.93
N PRO A 47 10.13 5.68 -0.14
CA PRO A 47 8.68 5.69 -0.23
C PRO A 47 8.32 6.24 -1.60
N VAL A 48 7.80 5.38 -2.48
CA VAL A 48 7.55 5.73 -3.89
C VAL A 48 6.33 6.62 -3.98
N PHE A 49 5.27 6.25 -3.27
CA PHE A 49 3.97 6.91 -3.41
C PHE A 49 3.23 6.97 -2.08
N ILE A 50 3.13 8.20 -1.55
CA ILE A 50 2.19 8.55 -0.49
C ILE A 50 1.02 9.23 -1.19
N ASN A 51 -0.18 8.66 -1.10
CA ASN A 51 -1.35 9.23 -1.77
C ASN A 51 -1.68 10.61 -1.16
N LYS A 52 -1.25 11.70 -1.81
CA LYS A 52 -1.40 13.07 -1.28
C LYS A 52 -2.86 13.54 -1.21
N SER A 53 -3.78 12.91 -1.97
CA SER A 53 -5.20 13.28 -1.96
C SER A 53 -5.92 12.92 -0.66
N TYR A 54 -5.34 12.05 0.19
CA TYR A 54 -5.95 11.58 1.43
C TYR A 54 -5.92 12.53 2.61
N LYS A 55 -5.16 13.62 2.52
CA LYS A 55 -5.01 14.52 3.67
C LYS A 55 -6.32 15.17 4.11
N LYS A 56 -7.32 15.30 3.23
CA LYS A 56 -8.52 16.09 3.51
C LYS A 56 -9.74 15.29 4.01
N ILE A 57 -9.90 14.02 3.62
CA ILE A 57 -11.14 13.24 3.91
C ILE A 57 -10.98 12.33 5.14
N PHE A 58 -9.82 11.71 5.33
CA PHE A 58 -9.59 10.75 6.44
C PHE A 58 -8.39 11.14 7.31
N ASN A 59 -8.13 12.44 7.48
CA ASN A 59 -6.99 12.97 8.24
C ASN A 59 -5.62 12.37 7.82
N GLY A 60 -5.46 12.04 6.53
CA GLY A 60 -4.19 11.51 6.00
C GLY A 60 -3.96 10.01 6.18
N LYS A 61 -4.98 9.22 6.57
CA LYS A 61 -4.85 7.75 6.66
C LYS A 61 -4.93 7.08 5.30
N THR A 62 -3.97 6.25 4.91
CA THR A 62 -3.88 5.65 3.56
C THR A 62 -3.13 4.31 3.62
N SER A 63 -3.07 3.54 2.53
CA SER A 63 -2.03 2.53 2.36
C SER A 63 -0.78 3.10 1.67
N PHE A 64 0.32 2.35 1.77
CA PHE A 64 1.63 2.71 1.24
C PHE A 64 2.15 1.65 0.28
N LEU A 65 2.95 2.10 -0.67
CA LEU A 65 3.81 1.26 -1.48
C LEU A 65 5.24 1.78 -1.38
N ILE A 66 6.17 0.90 -1.04
CA ILE A 66 7.58 1.21 -0.82
C ILE A 66 8.40 0.41 -1.83
N ASP A 67 9.34 1.08 -2.49
CA ASP A 67 10.30 0.47 -3.39
C ASP A 67 11.52 0.03 -2.59
N LEU A 68 11.85 -1.26 -2.71
CA LEU A 68 12.98 -1.92 -2.08
C LEU A 68 14.07 -2.27 -3.11
N GLY A 69 13.98 -1.76 -4.34
CA GLY A 69 14.86 -2.00 -5.47
C GLY A 69 14.31 -3.04 -6.44
N ASN A 70 14.32 -4.31 -6.04
CA ASN A 70 13.86 -5.43 -6.88
C ASN A 70 12.42 -5.88 -6.56
N LYS A 71 11.87 -5.39 -5.46
CA LYS A 71 10.56 -5.76 -4.93
C LYS A 71 9.89 -4.56 -4.31
N TYR A 72 8.58 -4.67 -4.14
CA TYR A 72 7.78 -3.64 -3.53
C TYR A 72 7.15 -4.17 -2.25
N MET A 73 7.03 -3.31 -1.26
CA MET A 73 6.32 -3.60 -0.03
C MET A 73 5.03 -2.79 0.01
N TYR A 74 3.91 -3.50 0.10
CA TYR A 74 2.61 -2.91 0.38
C TYR A 74 2.36 -2.89 1.89
N ILE A 75 1.86 -1.76 2.39
CA ILE A 75 1.43 -1.59 3.79
C ILE A 75 0.01 -1.03 3.79
N GLY A 76 -0.96 -1.85 4.17
CA GLY A 76 -2.37 -1.45 4.29
C GLY A 76 -3.13 -2.39 5.21
N LYS A 77 -3.99 -3.25 4.68
CA LYS A 77 -4.68 -4.29 5.50
C LYS A 77 -3.72 -5.28 6.16
N CYS A 78 -2.57 -5.48 5.52
CA CYS A 78 -1.42 -6.19 6.04
C CYS A 78 -0.15 -5.64 5.40
N VAL A 79 1.00 -6.11 5.87
CA VAL A 79 2.29 -5.86 5.26
C VAL A 79 2.72 -7.08 4.47
N TYR A 80 3.06 -6.90 3.21
CA TYR A 80 3.68 -7.95 2.40
C TYR A 80 4.60 -7.37 1.33
N GLU A 81 5.53 -8.19 0.89
CA GLU A 81 6.42 -7.91 -0.23
C GLU A 81 5.97 -8.69 -1.45
N PHE A 82 6.13 -8.11 -2.64
CA PHE A 82 5.92 -8.78 -3.92
C PHE A 82 6.92 -8.28 -4.96
N GLU A 83 7.24 -9.14 -5.91
CA GLU A 83 8.05 -8.82 -7.08
C GLU A 83 7.09 -8.64 -8.27
N PRO A 84 7.14 -7.51 -8.98
CA PRO A 84 6.33 -7.33 -10.17
C PRO A 84 6.88 -8.21 -11.29
N GLU A 85 5.99 -8.82 -12.08
CA GLU A 85 6.36 -9.76 -13.15
C GLU A 85 7.25 -9.13 -14.22
N ASP A 86 7.05 -7.85 -14.51
CA ASP A 86 7.31 -7.37 -15.86
C ASP A 86 7.57 -5.87 -15.94
N GLU A 87 8.11 -5.27 -14.87
CA GLU A 87 8.79 -3.94 -14.77
C GLU A 87 8.41 -3.14 -13.51
N ASP A 88 9.10 -2.01 -13.32
CA ASP A 88 8.88 -1.05 -12.24
C ASP A 88 7.45 -0.48 -12.19
N ILE A 89 7.03 -0.16 -10.97
CA ILE A 89 5.75 0.50 -10.72
C ILE A 89 5.87 1.98 -11.07
N THR A 90 5.10 2.40 -12.06
CA THR A 90 5.05 3.79 -12.55
C THR A 90 4.06 4.67 -11.79
N LEU A 91 3.06 4.06 -11.17
CA LEU A 91 1.97 4.76 -10.50
C LEU A 91 1.41 3.89 -9.37
N TYR A 92 1.06 4.54 -8.26
CA TYR A 92 0.26 3.92 -7.21
C TYR A 92 -0.90 4.84 -6.85
N LYS A 93 -2.09 4.27 -6.76
CA LYS A 93 -3.26 4.96 -6.23
C LYS A 93 -3.93 4.08 -5.19
N SER A 94 -4.49 4.72 -4.19
CA SER A 94 -5.29 4.04 -3.18
C SER A 94 -6.62 4.76 -3.02
N PRO A 95 -7.53 4.76 -3.99
CA PRO A 95 -8.83 5.41 -3.84
C PRO A 95 -9.62 4.83 -2.66
N THR A 96 -10.22 5.66 -1.82
CA THR A 96 -11.44 5.26 -1.08
C THR A 96 -12.57 6.13 -1.57
N LYS A 97 -13.74 5.49 -1.71
CA LYS A 97 -15.00 6.16 -1.96
C LYS A 97 -15.73 6.32 -0.63
N ASN A 98 -17.01 6.00 -0.56
CA ASN A 98 -17.86 6.15 0.63
C ASN A 98 -17.60 5.10 1.73
N SER A 99 -16.63 4.20 1.54
CA SER A 99 -16.24 3.19 2.52
C SER A 99 -14.94 3.56 3.20
N SER A 100 -14.80 3.24 4.49
CA SER A 100 -13.53 3.29 5.26
C SER A 100 -12.53 2.21 4.84
N VAL A 101 -12.58 1.78 3.59
CA VAL A 101 -11.74 0.75 2.98
C VAL A 101 -11.07 1.39 1.76
N PRO A 102 -9.73 1.52 1.76
CA PRO A 102 -8.98 1.88 0.57
C PRO A 102 -8.92 0.72 -0.41
N TYR A 103 -8.97 1.02 -1.71
CA TYR A 103 -8.83 0.10 -2.84
C TYR A 103 -7.50 0.32 -3.59
N PRO A 104 -6.35 0.01 -2.96
CA PRO A 104 -5.05 0.26 -3.54
C PRO A 104 -4.73 -0.58 -4.75
N TYR A 105 -4.15 0.09 -5.75
CA TYR A 105 -3.58 -0.54 -6.92
C TYR A 105 -2.27 0.14 -7.32
N ALA A 106 -1.34 -0.67 -7.83
CA ALA A 106 -0.10 -0.21 -8.46
C ALA A 106 -0.14 -0.53 -9.95
N LYS A 107 0.26 0.43 -10.78
CA LYS A 107 0.36 0.26 -12.23
C LYS A 107 1.83 0.26 -12.63
N GLY A 108 2.29 -0.89 -13.13
CA GLY A 108 3.53 -0.99 -13.91
C GLY A 108 3.26 -0.72 -15.39
N LYS A 109 4.25 -0.94 -16.26
CA LYS A 109 4.08 -0.69 -17.70
C LYS A 109 3.10 -1.65 -18.36
N LYS A 110 3.20 -2.95 -18.06
CA LYS A 110 2.34 -4.00 -18.63
C LYS A 110 1.17 -4.41 -17.75
N TYR A 111 1.35 -4.41 -16.43
CA TYR A 111 0.35 -4.92 -15.48
C TYR A 111 -0.07 -3.90 -14.44
N THR A 112 -1.30 -4.06 -13.96
CA THR A 112 -1.85 -3.40 -12.78
C THR A 112 -2.10 -4.42 -11.68
N TYR A 113 -1.57 -4.15 -10.49
CA TYR A 113 -1.61 -5.00 -9.30
C TYR A 113 -2.67 -4.48 -8.32
N LEU A 114 -3.63 -5.32 -7.96
CA LEU A 114 -4.64 -5.04 -6.94
C LEU A 114 -4.17 -5.60 -5.60
N MET A 115 -3.95 -4.70 -4.64
CA MET A 115 -3.28 -5.06 -3.38
C MET A 115 -4.18 -5.74 -2.35
N ILE A 116 -5.51 -5.62 -2.49
CA ILE A 116 -6.43 -6.35 -1.61
C ILE A 116 -6.54 -7.80 -2.07
N GLU A 117 -6.73 -7.99 -3.37
CA GLU A 117 -7.06 -9.30 -3.96
C GLU A 117 -5.81 -10.13 -4.27
N ASN A 118 -4.62 -9.52 -4.20
CA ASN A 118 -3.35 -10.13 -4.57
C ASN A 118 -3.38 -10.68 -6.00
N VAL A 119 -3.97 -9.89 -6.91
CA VAL A 119 -4.03 -10.19 -8.34
C VAL A 119 -3.34 -9.12 -9.16
N TYR A 120 -2.87 -9.51 -10.33
CA TYR A 120 -2.40 -8.60 -11.36
C TYR A 120 -3.15 -8.84 -12.67
N ILE A 121 -3.36 -7.76 -13.42
CA ILE A 121 -4.20 -7.73 -14.62
C ILE A 121 -3.41 -7.03 -15.73
N LEU A 122 -3.49 -7.51 -16.96
CA LEU A 122 -2.90 -6.83 -18.12
C LEU A 122 -3.54 -5.45 -18.29
N ASN A 123 -2.72 -4.43 -18.48
CA ASN A 123 -3.19 -3.05 -18.61
C ASN A 123 -4.13 -2.86 -19.81
N GLU A 124 -3.99 -3.68 -20.87
CA GLU A 124 -4.86 -3.63 -22.06
C GLU A 124 -6.29 -4.10 -21.80
N LEU A 125 -6.51 -4.87 -20.73
CA LEU A 125 -7.83 -5.35 -20.32
C LEU A 125 -8.56 -4.37 -19.39
N LEU A 126 -7.94 -3.22 -19.09
CA LEU A 126 -8.45 -2.25 -18.13
C LEU A 126 -8.74 -0.90 -18.79
N ASP A 127 -9.93 -0.37 -18.52
CA ASP A 127 -10.24 1.05 -18.73
C ASP A 127 -9.88 1.85 -17.47
N PHE A 128 -8.78 2.61 -17.54
CA PHE A 128 -8.31 3.46 -16.44
C PHE A 128 -9.18 4.69 -16.15
N LYS A 129 -10.20 4.96 -16.97
CA LYS A 129 -11.24 5.98 -16.68
C LYS A 129 -12.29 5.46 -15.72
N GLN A 130 -12.43 4.14 -15.60
CA GLN A 130 -13.39 3.47 -14.73
C GLN A 130 -12.73 2.95 -13.45
N ASP A 131 -13.53 2.45 -12.52
CA ASP A 131 -13.03 1.83 -11.30
C ASP A 131 -12.40 0.48 -11.64
N ILE A 132 -11.10 0.34 -11.36
CA ILE A 132 -10.34 -0.87 -11.68
C ILE A 132 -10.82 -2.08 -10.87
N TYR A 133 -11.22 -1.87 -9.61
CA TYR A 133 -11.69 -2.97 -8.78
C TYR A 133 -13.06 -3.47 -9.22
N LEU A 134 -13.96 -2.58 -9.66
CA LEU A 134 -15.25 -2.99 -10.22
C LEU A 134 -15.05 -3.85 -11.47
N GLN A 135 -14.20 -3.42 -12.40
CA GLN A 135 -13.88 -4.20 -13.61
C GLN A 135 -13.39 -5.63 -13.26
N TYR A 136 -12.54 -5.77 -12.24
CA TYR A 136 -12.09 -7.08 -11.77
C TYR A 136 -13.22 -7.90 -11.11
N TYR A 137 -14.09 -7.27 -10.31
CA TYR A 137 -15.18 -8.00 -9.67
C TYR A 137 -16.25 -8.46 -10.67
N ASP A 138 -16.48 -7.69 -11.72
CA ASP A 138 -17.40 -8.03 -12.81
C ASP A 138 -16.83 -9.17 -13.68
N ASN A 139 -15.50 -9.26 -13.82
CA ASN A 139 -14.84 -10.33 -14.55
C ASN A 139 -13.52 -10.78 -13.88
N LYS A 140 -13.62 -11.71 -12.93
CA LYS A 140 -12.46 -12.17 -12.15
C LYS A 140 -11.42 -12.93 -12.96
N GLU A 141 -11.79 -13.46 -14.14
CA GLU A 141 -10.91 -14.27 -15.00
C GLU A 141 -9.77 -13.44 -15.62
N ILE A 142 -9.90 -12.11 -15.67
CA ILE A 142 -8.83 -11.22 -16.16
C ILE A 142 -7.63 -11.13 -15.19
N GLY A 143 -7.84 -11.54 -13.93
CA GLY A 143 -6.86 -11.43 -12.86
C GLY A 143 -6.07 -12.71 -12.65
N LYS A 144 -4.74 -12.58 -12.58
CA LYS A 144 -3.84 -13.67 -12.16
C LYS A 144 -3.38 -13.44 -10.73
N LYS A 145 -3.41 -14.48 -9.89
CA LYS A 145 -2.96 -14.38 -8.50
C LYS A 145 -1.43 -14.39 -8.41
N TYR A 146 -0.88 -13.56 -7.53
CA TYR A 146 0.52 -13.64 -7.12
C TYR A 146 0.61 -14.09 -5.64
N LYS A 147 1.65 -14.89 -5.34
CA LYS A 147 1.84 -15.42 -3.98
C LYS A 147 2.39 -14.32 -3.08
N ILE A 148 1.76 -14.14 -1.93
CA ILE A 148 2.21 -13.21 -0.91
C ILE A 148 2.28 -13.88 0.46
N LYS A 149 3.16 -13.37 1.32
CA LYS A 149 3.17 -13.67 2.74
C LYS A 149 2.66 -12.43 3.51
N CYS A 150 1.35 -12.42 3.77
CA CYS A 150 0.65 -11.33 4.45
C CYS A 150 0.90 -11.37 5.96
N VAL A 151 1.57 -10.34 6.48
CA VAL A 151 1.73 -10.08 7.92
C VAL A 151 0.60 -9.14 8.35
N LYS A 152 -0.49 -9.70 8.85
CA LYS A 152 -1.66 -8.93 9.34
C LYS A 152 -1.33 -8.24 10.66
N SER A 153 -2.15 -7.28 11.10
CA SER A 153 -2.25 -6.89 12.50
C SER A 153 -3.04 -7.94 13.29
N LYS A 154 -2.79 -8.11 14.60
CA LYS A 154 -3.70 -8.84 15.48
C LYS A 154 -4.88 -7.88 15.67
N SER A 155 -5.98 -8.11 14.96
CA SER A 155 -7.19 -7.31 15.15
C SER A 155 -7.69 -7.51 16.57
N SER A 156 -7.92 -6.42 17.30
CA SER A 156 -8.55 -6.42 18.63
C SER A 156 -10.05 -6.74 18.59
N TRP A 157 -10.62 -6.99 17.41
CA TRP A 157 -11.98 -7.48 17.26
C TRP A 157 -12.02 -8.97 17.61
N LYS A 158 -12.20 -9.26 18.90
CA LYS A 158 -12.95 -10.45 19.32
C LYS A 158 -14.41 -10.17 18.99
N CYS A 159 -15.00 -10.97 18.10
CA CYS A 159 -16.45 -11.08 18.02
C CYS A 159 -17.00 -11.50 19.40
#